data_AF-A0A2S0L5K0-F1
#
_entry.id   AF-A0A2S0L5K0-F1
#
_cell.length_a   1.000
_cell.length_b   1.000
_cell.length_c   1.000
_cell.angle_alpha   90.00
_cell.angle_beta   90.00
_cell.angle_gamma   90.00
#
_symmetry.space_group_name_H-M   'P 1'
#
loop_
_entity.id
_entity.type
_entity.pdbx_description
1 polymer ?
#
loop_
_entity_poly.entity_id
_entity_poly.type
_entity_poly.pdbx_seq_one_letter_code
_entity_poly.pdbx_strand_id
1 'polypeptide(L)'
;MNHEESYFDGGLFQLIGYSILGTLITTATLGICLPWAYCMIYNWEIKHTVIEGRRLEFDGTAVQLFGNWIKWLLLTIVTLGIYGFWVNIKLRQWKTMHTHFVL
;
A
#
# COMPACT_ATOMS: atom_id res chain seq x y z
N MET A 1 -18.77 -9.56 -28.26
CA MET A 1 -18.40 -8.86 -27.00
C MET A 1 -17.08 -9.45 -26.57
N ASN A 2 -15.96 -8.77 -26.83
CA ASN A 2 -14.65 -9.21 -26.35
C ASN A 2 -14.61 -8.86 -24.86
N HIS A 3 -14.77 -9.85 -23.98
CA HIS A 3 -14.40 -9.66 -22.58
C HIS A 3 -12.87 -9.59 -22.56
N GLU A 4 -12.33 -8.37 -22.46
CA GLU A 4 -10.91 -8.21 -22.17
C GLU A 4 -10.68 -8.78 -20.78
N GLU A 5 -10.07 -9.97 -20.72
CA GLU A 5 -9.90 -10.72 -19.50
C GLU A 5 -9.03 -9.92 -18.53
N SER A 6 -9.62 -9.54 -17.39
CA SER A 6 -8.87 -8.92 -16.29
C SER A 6 -8.13 -10.03 -15.56
N TYR A 7 -6.80 -10.01 -15.61
CA TYR A 7 -5.95 -11.01 -14.97
C TYR A 7 -5.05 -10.37 -13.92
N PHE A 8 -4.81 -11.11 -12.85
CA PHE A 8 -3.93 -10.73 -11.75
C PHE A 8 -2.88 -11.82 -11.60
N ASP A 9 -1.66 -11.54 -12.05
CA ASP A 9 -0.54 -12.51 -12.06
C ASP A 9 0.32 -12.34 -10.79
N GLY A 10 -0.34 -12.27 -9.64
CA GLY A 10 0.31 -12.07 -8.35
C GLY A 10 0.76 -13.40 -7.73
N GLY A 11 2.07 -13.58 -7.54
CA GLY A 11 2.64 -14.80 -6.95
C GLY A 11 2.41 -14.93 -5.44
N LEU A 12 1.93 -16.12 -5.00
CA LEU A 12 1.67 -16.46 -3.59
C LEU A 12 2.93 -16.30 -2.70
N PHE A 13 4.10 -16.66 -3.23
CA PHE A 13 5.39 -16.53 -2.51
C PHE A 13 5.76 -15.08 -2.23
N GLN A 14 5.41 -14.14 -3.12
CA GLN A 14 5.63 -12.71 -2.88
C GLN A 14 4.68 -12.19 -1.80
N LEU A 15 3.41 -12.59 -1.81
CA LEU A 15 2.43 -12.22 -0.77
C LEU A 15 2.89 -12.70 0.62
N ILE A 16 3.33 -13.95 0.73
CA ILE A 16 3.84 -14.53 1.97
C ILE A 16 5.12 -13.82 2.43
N GLY A 17 6.04 -13.56 1.50
CA GLY A 17 7.27 -12.80 1.77
C GLY A 17 6.98 -11.41 2.33
N TYR A 18 6.08 -10.65 1.69
CA TYR A 18 5.67 -9.32 2.14
C TYR A 18 4.90 -9.33 3.47
N SER A 19 4.09 -10.36 3.73
CA SER A 19 3.37 -10.48 5.00
C SER A 19 4.29 -10.79 6.19
N ILE A 20 5.29 -11.66 5.98
CA ILE A 20 6.29 -12.00 6.99
C ILE A 20 7.26 -10.84 7.22
N LEU A 21 7.75 -10.20 6.14
CA LEU A 21 8.54 -8.97 6.22
C LEU A 21 7.78 -7.86 6.93
N GLY A 22 6.51 -7.65 6.57
CA GLY A 22 5.63 -6.68 7.23
C GLY A 22 5.57 -6.95 8.73
N THR A 23 5.25 -8.17 9.15
CA THR A 23 5.09 -8.53 10.57
C THR A 23 6.40 -8.42 11.38
N LEU A 24 7.52 -8.87 10.81
CA LEU A 24 8.85 -8.72 11.41
C LEU A 24 9.26 -7.24 11.53
N ILE A 25 9.05 -6.43 10.49
CA ILE A 25 9.37 -5.00 10.48
C ILE A 25 8.49 -4.21 11.46
N THR A 26 7.21 -4.58 11.58
CA THR A 26 6.26 -3.98 12.53
C THR A 26 6.73 -4.16 13.97
N THR A 27 7.30 -5.33 14.27
CA THR A 27 7.80 -5.68 15.61
C THR A 27 9.19 -5.10 15.87
N ALA A 28 10.04 -5.00 14.86
CA ALA A 28 11.44 -4.61 15.02
C ALA A 28 11.71 -3.09 15.01
N THR A 29 10.84 -2.27 14.41
CA THR A 29 11.18 -0.85 14.08
C THR A 29 10.26 0.21 14.70
N LEU A 30 9.36 -0.15 15.63
CA LEU A 30 8.37 0.78 16.20
C LEU A 30 7.53 1.53 15.13
N GLY A 31 7.30 0.92 13.96
CA GLY A 31 6.38 1.43 12.94
C GLY A 31 6.92 2.47 11.94
N ILE A 32 8.20 2.85 11.97
CA ILE A 32 8.74 3.92 11.09
C ILE A 32 8.92 3.46 9.62
N CYS A 33 9.24 2.18 9.38
CA CYS A 33 9.46 1.66 8.01
C CYS A 33 8.19 1.15 7.31
N LEU A 34 7.04 1.16 7.98
CA LEU A 34 5.75 0.73 7.43
C LEU A 34 5.33 1.44 6.13
N PRO A 35 5.40 2.78 5.99
CA PRO A 35 4.97 3.45 4.76
C PRO A 35 5.80 3.01 3.55
N TRP A 36 7.08 2.71 3.74
CA TRP A 36 7.95 2.25 2.66
C TRP A 36 7.57 0.84 2.19
N ALA A 37 7.33 -0.08 3.12
CA ALA A 37 6.86 -1.43 2.80
C ALA A 37 5.50 -1.41 2.10
N TYR A 38 4.55 -0.60 2.58
CA TYR A 38 3.24 -0.46 1.95
C TYR A 38 3.34 0.12 0.52
N CYS A 39 4.15 1.15 0.30
CA CYS A 39 4.37 1.69 -1.04
C CYS A 39 4.95 0.64 -2.01
N MET A 40 5.91 -0.16 -1.55
CA MET A 40 6.50 -1.21 -2.37
C MET A 40 5.47 -2.29 -2.75
N ILE A 41 4.67 -2.74 -1.78
CA ILE A 41 3.61 -3.73 -2.00
C ILE A 41 2.56 -3.17 -2.97
N TYR A 42 2.11 -1.93 -2.77
CA TYR A 42 1.10 -1.32 -3.62
C TYR A 42 1.58 -1.09 -5.03
N ASN A 43 2.80 -0.60 -5.21
CA ASN A 43 3.39 -0.45 -6.53
C ASN A 43 3.53 -1.82 -7.23
N TRP A 44 3.95 -2.86 -6.50
CA TRP A 44 4.04 -4.21 -7.04
C TRP A 44 2.66 -4.77 -7.46
N GLU A 45 1.66 -4.66 -6.58
CA GLU A 45 0.28 -5.14 -6.80
C GLU A 45 -0.36 -4.43 -8.00
N ILE A 46 -0.25 -3.11 -8.07
CA ILE A 46 -0.84 -2.29 -9.14
C ILE A 46 -0.18 -2.59 -10.49
N LYS A 47 1.15 -2.72 -10.52
CA LYS A 47 1.88 -3.04 -11.75
C LYS A 47 1.56 -4.44 -12.31
N HIS A 48 1.15 -5.38 -11.46
CA HIS A 48 0.74 -6.74 -11.85
C HIS A 48 -0.79 -6.88 -12.04
N THR A 49 -1.53 -5.77 -11.94
CA THR A 49 -2.98 -5.75 -12.16
C THR A 49 -3.28 -5.14 -13.53
N VAL A 50 -3.91 -5.91 -14.41
CA VAL A 50 -4.43 -5.45 -15.70
C VAL A 50 -5.96 -5.57 -15.67
N ILE A 51 -6.64 -4.45 -15.85
CA ILE A 51 -8.10 -4.38 -15.86
C ILE A 51 -8.52 -3.96 -17.26
N GLU A 52 -9.38 -4.75 -17.91
CA GLU A 52 -9.88 -4.45 -19.26
C GLU A 52 -8.74 -4.12 -20.25
N GLY A 53 -7.72 -4.98 -20.33
CA GLY A 53 -6.58 -4.79 -21.22
C GLY A 53 -5.66 -3.59 -20.90
N ARG A 54 -6.05 -2.70 -19.98
CA ARG A 54 -5.27 -1.53 -19.57
C ARG A 54 -4.49 -1.80 -18.29
N ARG A 55 -3.20 -1.45 -18.31
CA ARG A 55 -2.35 -1.50 -17.12
C ARG A 55 -2.70 -0.35 -16.20
N LEU A 56 -2.70 -0.62 -14.89
CA LEU A 56 -2.78 0.42 -13.88
C LEU A 56 -1.37 0.95 -13.59
N GLU A 57 -1.27 2.25 -13.38
CA GLU A 57 -0.05 2.93 -12.97
C GLU A 57 -0.24 3.54 -11.58
N PHE A 58 0.85 3.54 -10.81
CA PHE A 58 0.87 4.06 -9.45
C PHE A 58 1.94 5.13 -9.32
N ASP A 59 1.53 6.39 -9.17
CA ASP A 59 2.43 7.54 -8.98
C ASP A 59 2.75 7.82 -7.51
N GLY A 60 2.30 6.95 -6.59
CA GLY A 60 2.50 7.14 -5.16
C GLY A 60 3.96 6.93 -4.75
N THR A 61 4.59 7.98 -4.20
CA THR A 61 5.96 7.89 -3.68
C THR A 61 6.00 7.58 -2.18
N ALA A 62 6.96 6.74 -1.78
CA ALA A 62 7.17 6.39 -0.38
C ALA A 62 7.46 7.60 0.51
N VAL A 63 8.11 8.64 -0.04
CA VAL A 63 8.40 9.90 0.68
C VAL A 63 7.12 10.68 0.99
N GLN A 64 6.16 10.73 0.07
CA GLN A 64 4.84 11.35 0.30
C GLN A 64 4.09 10.62 1.42
N LEU A 65 4.08 9.29 1.36
CA LEU A 65 3.42 8.46 2.37
C LEU A 65 4.12 8.60 3.74
N PHE A 66 5.44 8.70 3.77
CA PHE A 66 6.24 8.87 4.99
C PHE A 66 5.89 10.17 5.75
N GLY A 67 5.73 11.28 5.04
CA GLY A 67 5.34 12.56 5.65
C GLY A 67 3.95 12.51 6.32
N ASN A 68 2.99 11.84 5.69
CA ASN A 68 1.66 11.63 6.28
C ASN A 68 1.69 10.59 7.40
N TRP A 69 2.53 9.56 7.26
CA TRP A 69 2.69 8.49 8.23
C TRP A 69 3.20 9.02 9.58
N ILE A 70 4.19 9.91 9.60
CA ILE A 70 4.68 10.53 10.84
C ILE A 70 3.55 11.28 11.56
N LYS A 71 2.71 12.03 10.84
CA LYS A 71 1.57 12.75 11.44
C LYS A 71 0.58 11.77 12.06
N TRP A 72 0.27 10.68 11.36
CA TRP A 72 -0.62 9.64 11.85
C TRP A 72 -0.05 8.88 13.04
N LEU A 73 1.26 8.62 13.04
CA LEU A 73 1.97 7.95 14.13
C LEU A 73 1.96 8.83 15.38
N LEU A 74 2.24 10.13 15.24
CA LEU A 74 2.14 11.10 16.34
C LEU A 74 0.71 11.15 16.91
N LEU A 75 -0.31 11.24 16.06
CA LEU A 75 -1.72 11.20 16.48
C LEU A 75 -2.08 9.88 17.17
N THR A 76 -1.54 8.76 16.71
CA THR A 76 -1.74 7.45 17.33
C THR A 76 -1.12 7.37 18.71
N ILE A 77 0.08 7.94 18.92
CA ILE A 77 0.71 8.02 20.25
C ILE A 77 -0.12 8.92 21.20
N VAL A 78 -0.52 10.11 20.73
CA VAL A 78 -1.29 11.07 21.55
C VAL A 78 -2.66 10.51 21.96
N THR A 79 -3.29 9.71 21.10
CA THR A 79 -4.60 9.09 21.36
C THR A 79 -4.50 7.71 22.02
N LEU A 80 -3.33 7.33 22.56
CA LEU A 80 -3.07 6.02 23.19
C LEU A 80 -3.45 4.83 22.28
N GLY A 81 -3.22 4.95 20.97
CA GLY A 81 -3.43 3.90 19.98
C GLY A 81 -4.77 3.95 19.23
N ILE A 82 -5.73 4.75 19.67
CA ILE A 82 -7.09 4.79 19.10
C ILE A 82 -7.08 5.26 17.64
N TYR A 83 -6.23 6.24 17.31
CA TYR A 83 -6.14 6.77 15.94
C TYR A 83 -5.62 5.75 14.91
N GLY A 84 -4.96 4.67 15.36
CA GLY A 84 -4.44 3.61 14.48
C GLY A 84 -5.52 2.96 13.60
N PHE A 85 -6.78 2.93 14.07
CA PHE A 85 -7.90 2.42 13.29
C PHE A 85 -8.20 3.32 12.06
N TRP A 86 -8.00 4.63 12.19
CA TRP A 86 -8.19 5.61 11.11
C TRP A 86 -7.06 5.57 10.08
N VAL A 87 -5.85 5.23 10.50
CA VAL A 87 -4.67 5.15 9.63
C VAL A 87 -4.90 4.17 8.48
N ASN A 88 -5.51 3.02 8.76
CA ASN A 88 -5.84 2.02 7.74
C ASN A 88 -6.78 2.57 6.66
N ILE A 89 -7.78 3.35 7.05
CA ILE A 89 -8.74 3.98 6.13
C ILE A 89 -8.02 5.05 5.29
N LYS A 90 -7.21 5.90 5.93
CA LYS A 90 -6.46 6.96 5.25
C LYS A 90 -5.44 6.41 4.26
N LEU A 91 -4.82 5.28 4.58
CA LEU A 91 -3.84 4.63 3.72
C LEU A 91 -4.51 3.99 2.49
N ARG A 92 -5.72 3.42 2.63
CA ARG A 92 -6.55 2.99 1.50
C ARG A 92 -6.98 4.16 0.62
N GLN A 93 -7.43 5.26 1.21
CA GLN A 93 -7.76 6.48 0.46
C GLN A 93 -6.55 6.99 -0.33
N TRP A 94 -5.37 7.00 0.28
CA TRP A 94 -4.13 7.41 -0.38
C TRP A 94 -3.77 6.47 -1.54
N LYS A 95 -3.86 5.15 -1.37
CA LYS A 95 -3.64 4.16 -2.45
C LYS A 95 -4.57 4.45 -3.63
N THR A 96 -5.87 4.60 -3.40
CA THR A 96 -6.85 4.86 -4.46
C THR A 96 -6.60 6.18 -5.18
N MET A 97 -6.23 7.24 -4.46
CA MET A 97 -5.95 8.55 -5.06
C MET A 97 -4.75 8.56 -6.02
N HIS A 98 -3.78 7.67 -5.83
CA HIS A 98 -2.55 7.61 -6.63
C HIS A 98 -2.54 6.46 -7.64
N THR A 99 -3.68 5.76 -7.81
CA THR A 99 -3.83 4.69 -8.79
C THR A 99 -4.62 5.23 -9.98
N HIS A 100 -4.03 5.21 -11.17
CA HIS A 100 -4.67 5.68 -12.40
C HIS A 100 -4.57 4.63 -13.51
N PHE A 101 -5.48 4.66 -14.47
CA PHE A 101 -5.38 3.84 -15.68
C PHE A 101 -4.38 4.50 -16.62
N VAL A 102 -3.43 3.71 -17.15
CA VAL A 102 -2.61 4.16 -18.28
C VAL A 102 -3.56 4.37 -19.47
N LEU A 103 -3.57 5.58 -20.00
CA LEU A 103 -4.40 6.03 -21.12
C LEU A 103 -3.81 5.59 -22.46
#